data_AF-A0AAN3V6D6-F1
#
_entry.id   AF-A0AAN3V6D6-F1
#
_cell.length_a   1.000
_cell.length_b   1.000
_cell.length_c   1.000
_cell.angle_alpha   90.00
_cell.angle_beta   90.00
_cell.angle_gamma   90.00
#
_symmetry.space_group_name_H-M   'P 1'
#
loop_
_entity.id
_entity.type
_entity.pdbx_description
1 polymer ?
#
loop_
_entity_poly.entity_id
_entity_poly.type
_entity_poly.pdbx_seq_one_letter_code
_entity_poly.pdbx_strand_id
1 'polypeptide(L)'
;TDIFRQVTPTERFRGRRMESCPATDKEWHRMRTGTGPQGAIKRELFSDKESLWGYSISHCSPQIEEMITQGEFTWQRCHELFAQQGLMLQKQHHGLVVVDAFNHEQTPVKASSIHPDLTLGRAEPQAGPFVSAPADLFDRVQPESRYNPELAVSDRYGVSSKRDPMLRRQRREARAEARAD
;
A
#
# COMPACT_ATOMS: atom_id res chain seq x y z
N THR A 1 30.19 34.20 -0.11
CA THR A 1 30.82 33.19 -0.98
C THR A 1 30.02 31.91 -0.81
N ASP A 2 29.34 31.47 -1.87
CA ASP A 2 28.30 30.43 -1.82
C ASP A 2 28.91 29.06 -2.12
N ILE A 3 28.86 28.15 -1.15
CA ILE A 3 29.51 26.83 -1.17
C ILE A 3 28.68 25.74 -1.88
N PHE A 4 27.47 26.05 -2.36
CA PHE A 4 26.58 25.05 -2.97
C PHE A 4 26.65 24.97 -4.50
N ARG A 5 27.52 25.75 -5.14
CA ARG A 5 27.80 25.63 -6.58
C ARG A 5 29.15 24.98 -6.80
N GLN A 6 29.19 23.64 -6.75
CA GLN A 6 30.01 22.76 -7.60
C GLN A 6 30.02 21.33 -7.05
N VAL A 7 29.07 20.50 -7.50
CA VAL A 7 29.31 19.06 -7.65
C VAL A 7 28.76 18.67 -9.01
N THR A 8 29.61 18.67 -10.02
CA THR A 8 29.32 17.94 -11.27
C THR A 8 29.40 16.45 -10.95
N PRO A 9 28.37 15.64 -11.22
CA PRO A 9 28.44 14.20 -10.98
C PRO A 9 29.49 13.59 -11.90
N THR A 10 30.63 13.17 -11.33
CA THR A 10 31.74 12.57 -12.08
C THR A 10 31.44 11.13 -12.55
N GLU A 11 30.33 10.54 -12.11
CA GLU A 11 29.85 9.25 -12.62
C GLU A 11 28.40 9.37 -13.09
N ARG A 12 28.19 9.15 -14.40
CA ARG A 12 26.90 8.66 -14.88
C ARG A 12 26.73 7.26 -14.30
N PHE A 13 25.78 7.12 -13.39
CA PHE A 13 25.41 5.83 -12.82
C PHE A 13 25.04 4.87 -13.97
N ARG A 14 25.96 3.99 -14.37
CA ARG A 14 25.60 2.79 -15.12
C ARG A 14 25.03 1.85 -14.08
N GLY A 15 23.70 1.68 -14.10
CA GLY A 15 23.02 0.73 -13.24
C GLY A 15 23.81 -0.57 -13.18
N ARG A 16 24.27 -0.93 -11.98
CA ARG A 16 24.86 -2.24 -11.75
C ARG A 16 23.78 -3.22 -12.21
N ARG A 17 24.08 -3.98 -13.27
CA ARG A 17 23.21 -5.05 -13.79
C ARG A 17 23.07 -6.06 -12.64
N MET A 18 22.06 -5.86 -11.79
CA MET A 18 21.63 -6.86 -10.83
C MET A 18 21.09 -7.98 -11.70
N GLU A 19 21.81 -9.10 -11.73
CA GLU A 19 21.26 -10.34 -12.26
C GLU A 19 19.97 -10.59 -11.49
N SER A 20 18.84 -10.51 -12.20
CA SER A 20 17.51 -10.74 -11.66
C SER A 20 17.36 -12.22 -11.37
N CYS A 21 17.95 -12.68 -10.26
CA CYS A 21 17.56 -13.94 -9.66
C CYS A 21 16.17 -13.71 -9.06
N PRO A 22 15.10 -14.38 -9.54
CA PRO A 22 13.80 -14.24 -8.93
C PRO A 22 13.91 -14.67 -7.47
N ALA A 23 13.59 -13.75 -6.55
CA ALA A 23 13.57 -14.06 -5.14
C ALA A 23 12.61 -15.24 -4.88
N THR A 24 13.01 -16.15 -4.01
CA THR A 24 12.21 -17.33 -3.67
C THR A 24 10.98 -16.90 -2.85
N ASP A 25 9.88 -17.64 -2.89
CA ASP A 25 8.66 -17.34 -2.09
C ASP A 25 8.94 -17.05 -0.60
N LYS A 26 9.94 -17.71 -0.02
CA LYS A 26 10.40 -17.50 1.36
C LYS A 26 11.10 -16.15 1.56
N GLU A 27 11.81 -15.67 0.55
CA GLU A 27 12.49 -14.36 0.55
C GLU A 27 11.46 -13.26 0.34
N TRP A 28 10.50 -13.46 -0.57
CA TRP A 28 9.31 -12.61 -0.68
C TRP A 28 8.52 -12.54 0.62
N HIS A 29 8.39 -13.66 1.35
CA HIS A 29 7.66 -13.69 2.62
C HIS A 29 8.44 -13.00 3.76
N ARG A 30 9.77 -13.13 3.79
CA ARG A 30 10.65 -12.42 4.73
C ARG A 30 10.68 -10.91 4.46
N MET A 31 10.67 -10.50 3.19
CA MET A 31 10.56 -9.08 2.80
C MET A 31 9.17 -8.51 3.13
N ARG A 32 8.10 -9.30 2.96
CA ARG A 32 6.72 -8.94 3.38
C ARG A 32 6.51 -8.85 4.89
N THR A 33 7.29 -9.59 5.69
CA THR A 33 7.19 -9.59 7.17
C THR A 33 8.25 -8.71 7.85
N GLY A 34 9.13 -8.06 7.08
CA GLY A 34 10.19 -7.18 7.58
C GLY A 34 9.79 -5.69 7.59
N THR A 35 9.61 -5.14 8.79
CA THR A 35 9.60 -3.69 9.10
C THR A 35 8.46 -2.85 8.50
N GLY A 36 7.23 -3.37 8.50
CA GLY A 36 6.04 -2.50 8.61
C GLY A 36 5.94 -1.88 10.02
N PRO A 37 5.06 -0.89 10.26
CA PRO A 37 4.86 -0.34 11.60
C PRO A 37 4.48 -1.48 12.55
N GLN A 38 5.36 -1.78 13.51
CA GLN A 38 5.29 -2.99 14.35
C GLN A 38 3.95 -3.16 15.09
N GLY A 39 3.21 -2.06 15.30
CA GLY A 39 1.87 -2.07 15.91
C GLY A 39 0.75 -2.55 14.98
N ALA A 40 0.85 -2.32 13.66
CA ALA A 40 -0.16 -2.78 12.70
C ALA A 40 -0.05 -4.28 12.46
N ILE A 41 1.17 -4.80 12.24
CA ILE A 41 1.42 -6.23 12.05
C ILE A 41 1.03 -7.03 13.30
N LYS A 42 1.36 -6.53 14.50
CA LYS A 42 0.94 -7.17 15.75
C LYS A 42 -0.57 -7.14 15.96
N ARG A 43 -1.30 -6.12 15.48
CA ARG A 43 -2.77 -6.06 15.56
C ARG A 43 -3.46 -6.91 14.50
N GLU A 44 -2.98 -6.93 13.26
CA GLU A 44 -3.52 -7.81 12.20
C GLU A 44 -3.47 -9.28 12.64
N LEU A 45 -2.36 -9.69 13.25
CA LEU A 45 -2.17 -11.05 13.77
C LEU A 45 -3.03 -11.38 14.99
N PHE A 46 -3.55 -10.37 15.71
CA PHE A 46 -4.36 -10.54 16.93
C PHE A 46 -5.85 -10.22 16.76
N SER A 47 -6.23 -9.49 15.70
CA SER A 47 -7.58 -8.95 15.50
C SER A 47 -8.40 -9.66 14.42
N ASP A 48 -7.79 -10.51 13.58
CA ASP A 48 -8.41 -11.12 12.38
C ASP A 48 -9.02 -10.10 11.38
N LYS A 49 -8.73 -8.80 11.55
CA LYS A 49 -9.18 -7.68 10.70
C LYS A 49 -8.02 -7.21 9.84
N GLU A 50 -8.27 -6.97 8.57
CA GLU A 50 -7.27 -6.40 7.68
C GLU A 50 -6.97 -4.96 8.09
N SER A 51 -5.70 -4.54 8.13
CA SER A 51 -5.39 -3.11 8.28
C SER A 51 -5.35 -2.41 6.92
N LEU A 52 -5.55 -1.09 6.93
CA LEU A 52 -5.40 -0.26 5.73
C LEU A 52 -4.04 -0.48 5.04
N TRP A 53 -2.97 -0.75 5.80
CA TRP A 53 -1.64 -1.05 5.25
C TRP A 53 -1.64 -2.40 4.52
N GLY A 54 -2.19 -3.46 5.11
CA GLY A 54 -2.29 -4.78 4.49
C GLY A 54 -3.15 -4.75 3.21
N TYR A 55 -4.25 -4.00 3.24
CA TYR A 55 -5.10 -3.75 2.07
C TYR A 55 -4.32 -3.04 0.96
N SER A 56 -3.66 -1.93 1.30
CA SER A 56 -2.94 -1.12 0.32
C SER A 56 -1.77 -1.88 -0.31
N ILE A 57 -1.03 -2.69 0.45
CA ILE A 57 0.04 -3.52 -0.11
C ILE A 57 -0.52 -4.56 -1.07
N SER A 58 -1.56 -5.29 -0.66
CA SER A 58 -2.08 -6.40 -1.45
C SER A 58 -2.70 -5.96 -2.79
N HIS A 59 -3.32 -4.78 -2.84
CA HIS A 59 -3.99 -4.30 -4.04
C HIS A 59 -3.14 -3.33 -4.87
N CYS A 60 -2.34 -2.46 -4.24
CA CYS A 60 -1.66 -1.38 -4.97
C CYS A 60 -0.18 -1.69 -5.27
N SER A 61 0.53 -2.37 -4.37
CA SER A 61 2.00 -2.54 -4.48
C SER A 61 2.43 -3.21 -5.80
N PRO A 62 1.81 -4.32 -6.26
CA PRO A 62 2.19 -4.96 -7.52
C PRO A 62 1.97 -4.06 -8.75
N GLN A 63 0.84 -3.34 -8.77
CA GLN A 63 0.49 -2.44 -9.87
C GLN A 63 1.40 -1.20 -9.92
N ILE A 64 1.83 -0.70 -8.75
CA ILE A 64 2.80 0.40 -8.67
C ILE A 64 4.18 -0.05 -9.17
N GLU A 65 4.65 -1.23 -8.76
CA GLU A 65 5.93 -1.80 -9.22
C GLU A 65 5.92 -1.98 -10.74
N GLU A 66 4.83 -2.51 -11.31
CA GLU A 66 4.66 -2.66 -12.75
C GLU A 66 4.72 -1.32 -13.48
N MET A 67 3.95 -0.33 -13.01
CA MET A 67 3.92 1.02 -13.59
C MET A 67 5.31 1.70 -13.56
N ILE A 68 6.07 1.52 -12.48
CA ILE A 68 7.44 2.06 -12.37
C ILE A 68 8.40 1.32 -13.30
N THR A 69 8.34 -0.02 -13.34
CA THR A 69 9.19 -0.84 -14.19
C THR A 69 8.98 -0.56 -15.67
N GLN A 70 7.74 -0.27 -16.07
CA GLN A 70 7.39 0.12 -17.44
C GLN A 70 7.75 1.58 -17.78
N GLY A 71 8.19 2.38 -16.81
CA GLY A 71 8.48 3.81 -17.00
C GLY A 71 7.22 4.65 -17.22
N GLU A 72 6.07 4.14 -16.78
CA GLU A 72 4.74 4.71 -17.00
C GLU A 72 4.22 5.50 -15.80
N PHE A 73 5.07 5.65 -14.79
CA PHE A 73 4.75 6.32 -13.52
C PHE A 73 4.45 7.81 -13.73
N THR A 74 3.20 8.19 -13.43
CA THR A 74 2.76 9.58 -13.35
C THR A 74 1.88 9.77 -12.11
N TRP A 75 1.83 11.00 -11.59
CA TRP A 75 0.95 11.30 -10.44
C TRP A 75 -0.51 10.98 -10.74
N GLN A 76 -0.98 11.30 -11.95
CA GLN A 76 -2.35 11.01 -12.37
C GLN A 76 -2.65 9.50 -12.30
N ARG A 77 -1.83 8.66 -12.94
CA ARG A 77 -2.05 7.21 -12.92
C ARG A 77 -1.95 6.62 -11.52
N CYS A 78 -1.05 7.13 -10.70
CA CYS A 78 -0.93 6.72 -9.31
C CYS A 78 -2.21 7.07 -8.51
N HIS A 79 -2.77 8.27 -8.70
CA HIS A 79 -4.04 8.65 -8.08
C HIS A 79 -5.22 7.81 -8.57
N GLU A 80 -5.31 7.55 -9.88
CA GLU A 80 -6.36 6.70 -10.46
C GLU A 80 -6.29 5.26 -9.91
N LEU A 81 -5.09 4.68 -9.80
CA LEU A 81 -4.87 3.37 -9.20
C LEU A 81 -5.34 3.33 -7.74
N PHE A 82 -4.97 4.31 -6.93
CA PHE A 82 -5.46 4.37 -5.55
C PHE A 82 -6.98 4.58 -5.50
N ALA A 83 -7.55 5.42 -6.37
CA ALA A 83 -8.98 5.67 -6.42
C ALA A 83 -9.80 4.42 -6.80
N GLN A 84 -9.30 3.59 -7.71
CA GLN A 84 -9.90 2.27 -8.03
C GLN A 84 -10.02 1.37 -6.80
N GLN A 85 -9.10 1.50 -5.84
CA GLN A 85 -9.11 0.73 -4.59
C GLN A 85 -9.81 1.47 -3.43
N GLY A 86 -10.43 2.62 -3.70
CA GLY A 86 -11.10 3.45 -2.71
C GLY A 86 -10.14 4.19 -1.76
N LEU A 87 -8.90 4.41 -2.21
CA LEU A 87 -7.84 5.05 -1.45
C LEU A 87 -7.46 6.40 -2.09
N MET A 88 -6.78 7.25 -1.33
CA MET A 88 -6.18 8.48 -1.85
C MET A 88 -4.73 8.62 -1.44
N LEU A 89 -3.90 9.12 -2.34
CA LEU A 89 -2.54 9.55 -2.05
C LEU A 89 -2.53 11.05 -1.71
N GLN A 90 -1.98 11.39 -0.55
CA GLN A 90 -1.91 12.77 -0.06
C GLN A 90 -0.49 13.12 0.37
N LYS A 91 -0.14 14.41 0.24
CA LYS A 91 1.08 14.95 0.81
C LYS A 91 0.84 15.36 2.26
N GLN A 92 1.61 14.78 3.17
CA GLN A 92 1.58 15.12 4.60
C GLN A 92 2.99 15.46 5.06
N HIS A 93 3.19 16.69 5.54
CA HIS A 93 4.49 17.25 5.86
C HIS A 93 5.49 17.11 4.68
N HIS A 94 6.62 16.42 4.91
CA HIS A 94 7.66 16.16 3.91
C HIS A 94 7.50 14.81 3.20
N GLY A 95 6.39 14.11 3.41
CA GLY A 95 6.16 12.77 2.90
C GLY A 95 4.83 12.61 2.17
N LEU A 96 4.61 11.38 1.73
CA LEU A 96 3.36 10.92 1.13
C LEU A 96 2.70 9.92 2.06
N VAL A 97 1.38 10.00 2.15
CA VAL A 97 0.53 9.08 2.92
C VAL A 97 -0.63 8.62 2.06
N VAL A 98 -1.09 7.40 2.32
CA VAL A 98 -2.28 6.80 1.73
C VAL A 98 -3.36 6.76 2.80
N VAL A 99 -4.53 7.25 2.44
CA VAL A 99 -5.71 7.31 3.31
C VAL A 99 -6.88 6.58 2.66
N ASP A 100 -7.82 6.14 3.49
CA ASP A 100 -9.14 5.75 3.01
C ASP A 100 -9.87 7.00 2.48
N ALA A 101 -10.40 6.90 1.26
CA ALA A 101 -11.08 8.01 0.62
C ALA A 101 -12.44 8.33 1.25
N PHE A 102 -13.05 7.34 1.92
CA PHE A 102 -14.42 7.41 2.42
C PHE A 102 -14.51 7.40 3.95
N ASN A 103 -13.41 7.08 4.64
CA ASN A 103 -13.31 7.13 6.10
C ASN A 103 -12.06 7.89 6.57
N HIS A 104 -12.25 9.15 6.93
CA HIS A 104 -11.16 10.03 7.40
C HIS A 104 -10.73 9.75 8.85
N GLU A 105 -11.44 8.92 9.61
CA GLU A 105 -11.04 8.54 10.97
C GLU A 105 -9.95 7.45 10.96
N GLN A 106 -9.78 6.77 9.83
CA GLN A 106 -8.76 5.75 9.66
C GLN A 106 -7.36 6.38 9.67
N THR A 107 -6.44 5.80 10.46
CA THR A 107 -5.07 6.30 10.55
C THR A 107 -4.37 6.21 9.18
N PRO A 108 -3.83 7.32 8.65
CA PRO A 108 -3.07 7.32 7.41
C PRO A 108 -1.88 6.36 7.43
N VAL A 109 -1.59 5.75 6.29
CA VAL A 109 -0.46 4.84 6.10
C VAL A 109 0.63 5.56 5.34
N LYS A 110 1.89 5.47 5.78
CA LYS A 110 3.01 6.06 5.04
C LYS A 110 3.13 5.40 3.66
N ALA A 111 3.15 6.19 2.59
CA ALA A 111 3.17 5.66 1.22
C ALA A 111 4.43 4.82 0.95
N SER A 112 5.56 5.21 1.53
CA SER A 112 6.82 4.44 1.43
C SER A 112 6.76 3.05 2.08
N SER A 113 5.76 2.80 2.95
CA SER A 113 5.50 1.48 3.54
C SER A 113 4.66 0.59 2.63
N ILE A 114 4.06 1.13 1.57
CA ILE A 114 3.34 0.38 0.53
C ILE A 114 4.29 0.06 -0.63
N HIS A 115 5.10 1.05 -1.05
CA HIS A 115 6.13 0.87 -2.05
C HIS A 115 7.31 1.83 -1.80
N PRO A 116 8.59 1.37 -1.84
CA PRO A 116 9.74 2.19 -1.47
C PRO A 116 9.93 3.45 -2.34
N ASP A 117 9.48 3.41 -3.60
CA ASP A 117 9.59 4.55 -4.52
C ASP A 117 8.45 5.58 -4.38
N LEU A 118 7.44 5.32 -3.55
CA LEU A 118 6.43 6.31 -3.18
C LEU A 118 6.96 7.27 -2.11
N THR A 119 8.04 7.95 -2.45
CA THR A 119 8.61 9.08 -1.71
C THR A 119 8.82 10.23 -2.69
N LEU A 120 8.67 11.47 -2.22
CA LEU A 120 8.85 12.65 -3.09
C LEU A 120 10.20 12.62 -3.80
N GLY A 121 11.29 12.30 -3.08
CA GLY A 121 12.64 12.27 -3.67
C GLY A 121 12.88 11.20 -4.75
N ARG A 122 12.03 10.16 -4.87
CA ARG A 122 12.15 9.12 -5.90
C ARG A 122 11.10 9.24 -7.01
N ALA A 123 9.90 9.67 -6.63
CA ALA A 123 8.78 9.83 -7.55
C ALA A 123 8.86 11.14 -8.35
N GLU A 124 9.30 12.25 -7.76
CA GLU A 124 9.38 13.55 -8.47
C GLU A 124 10.37 13.56 -9.65
N PRO A 125 11.55 12.90 -9.59
CA PRO A 125 12.43 12.77 -10.75
C PRO A 125 11.79 12.06 -11.95
N GLN A 126 10.76 11.23 -11.72
CA GLN A 126 10.07 10.46 -12.77
C GLN A 126 8.80 11.16 -13.25
N ALA A 127 7.95 11.62 -12.31
CA ALA A 127 6.63 12.18 -12.61
C ALA A 127 6.56 13.72 -12.55
N GLY A 128 7.66 14.40 -12.24
CA GLY A 128 7.68 15.85 -11.95
C GLY A 128 7.20 16.18 -10.53
N PRO A 129 7.08 17.47 -10.18
CA PRO A 129 6.64 17.89 -8.85
C PRO A 129 5.32 17.26 -8.43
N PHE A 130 5.15 16.93 -7.15
CA PHE A 130 3.91 16.33 -6.67
C PHE A 130 2.67 17.18 -6.99
N VAL A 131 1.68 16.55 -7.63
CA VAL A 131 0.36 17.13 -7.90
C VAL A 131 -0.67 16.38 -7.07
N SER A 132 -1.47 17.11 -6.28
CA SER A 132 -2.58 16.53 -5.52
C SER A 132 -3.64 15.93 -6.43
N ALA A 133 -4.35 14.90 -5.95
CA ALA A 133 -5.49 14.35 -6.65
C ALA A 133 -6.52 15.45 -6.99
N PRO A 134 -7.11 15.43 -8.19
CA PRO A 134 -8.13 16.41 -8.55
C PRO A 134 -9.41 16.14 -7.74
N ALA A 135 -10.19 17.19 -7.48
CA ALA A 135 -11.37 17.10 -6.62
C ALA A 135 -12.49 16.20 -7.20
N ASP A 136 -12.54 16.08 -8.54
CA ASP A 136 -13.49 15.26 -9.30
C ASP A 136 -12.99 13.82 -9.56
N LEU A 137 -11.88 13.40 -8.92
CA LEU A 137 -11.25 12.10 -9.19
C LEU A 137 -12.24 10.92 -9.02
N PHE A 138 -13.04 10.93 -7.96
CA PHE A 138 -14.00 9.85 -7.69
C PHE A 138 -15.29 9.93 -8.51
N ASP A 139 -15.56 11.07 -9.17
CA ASP A 139 -16.62 11.16 -10.18
C ASP A 139 -16.17 10.50 -11.49
N ARG A 140 -14.87 10.54 -11.77
CA ARG A 140 -14.24 9.98 -12.99
C ARG A 140 -13.85 8.52 -12.84
N VAL A 141 -13.41 8.12 -11.65
CA VAL A 141 -12.92 6.78 -11.34
C VAL A 141 -13.79 6.18 -10.25
N GLN A 142 -14.70 5.28 -10.64
CA GLN A 142 -15.49 4.54 -9.68
C GLN A 142 -14.62 3.47 -9.00
N PRO A 143 -14.61 3.40 -7.66
CA PRO A 143 -13.87 2.37 -6.94
C PRO A 143 -14.38 0.97 -7.30
N GLU A 144 -13.48 0.10 -7.77
CA GLU A 144 -13.74 -1.31 -8.01
C GLU A 144 -13.78 -2.10 -6.70
N SER A 145 -12.96 -1.68 -5.74
CA SER A 145 -12.87 -2.24 -4.40
C SER A 145 -12.74 -1.13 -3.37
N ARG A 146 -13.09 -1.44 -2.12
CA ARG A 146 -12.97 -0.53 -0.98
C ARG A 146 -12.40 -1.27 0.22
N TYR A 147 -11.51 -0.59 0.92
CA TYR A 147 -11.10 -1.03 2.24
C TYR A 147 -12.32 -1.09 3.16
N ASN A 148 -12.49 -2.22 3.85
CA ASN A 148 -13.55 -2.41 4.84
C ASN A 148 -12.90 -2.91 6.13
N PRO A 149 -12.81 -2.06 7.18
CA PRO A 149 -12.15 -2.42 8.44
C PRO A 149 -12.88 -3.53 9.21
N GLU A 150 -14.16 -3.80 8.90
CA GLU A 150 -14.93 -4.89 9.50
C GLU A 150 -14.83 -6.22 8.73
N LEU A 151 -14.18 -6.23 7.55
CA LEU A 151 -13.98 -7.43 6.75
C LEU A 151 -12.85 -8.29 7.35
N ALA A 152 -13.13 -9.56 7.62
CA ALA A 152 -12.10 -10.50 8.08
C ALA A 152 -11.20 -10.92 6.91
N VAL A 153 -9.88 -10.96 7.14
CA VAL A 153 -8.86 -11.35 6.12
C VAL A 153 -9.17 -12.73 5.49
N SER A 154 -9.80 -13.61 6.25
CA SER A 154 -10.16 -14.96 5.81
C SER A 154 -11.25 -15.02 4.74
N ASP A 155 -12.02 -13.95 4.58
CA ASP A 155 -13.18 -13.94 3.68
C ASP A 155 -12.77 -13.55 2.25
N ARG A 156 -11.55 -13.01 2.07
CA ARG A 156 -10.99 -12.68 0.75
C ARG A 156 -10.37 -13.88 0.03
N TYR A 157 -9.76 -14.80 0.77
CA TYR A 157 -9.17 -16.02 0.21
C TYR A 157 -10.21 -17.14 0.19
N GLY A 158 -11.12 -17.10 -0.77
CA GLY A 158 -12.11 -18.17 -1.03
C GLY A 158 -11.51 -19.51 -1.47
N VAL A 159 -10.20 -19.73 -1.36
CA VAL A 159 -9.53 -20.95 -1.84
C VAL A 159 -8.56 -21.51 -0.81
N SER A 160 -8.92 -22.70 -0.33
CA SER A 160 -8.06 -23.73 0.30
C SER A 160 -7.30 -23.39 1.59
N SER A 161 -8.01 -22.91 2.61
CA SER A 161 -7.67 -23.32 3.97
C SER A 161 -8.50 -24.56 4.30
N LYS A 162 -7.89 -25.64 4.80
CA LYS A 162 -8.53 -26.95 5.08
C LYS A 162 -9.69 -26.94 6.11
N ARG A 163 -10.30 -25.78 6.40
CA ARG A 163 -11.35 -25.60 7.39
C ARG A 163 -12.40 -24.60 6.91
N ASP A 164 -13.62 -25.12 6.82
CA ASP A 164 -14.84 -24.48 6.31
C ASP A 164 -15.05 -23.04 6.84
N PRO A 165 -15.19 -22.04 5.95
CA PRO A 165 -15.44 -20.63 6.30
C PRO A 165 -16.71 -20.42 7.16
N MET A 166 -17.78 -21.18 6.90
CA MET A 166 -19.06 -21.07 7.62
C MET A 166 -18.90 -21.43 9.11
N LEU A 167 -18.13 -22.49 9.38
CA LEU A 167 -17.89 -22.98 10.74
C LEU A 167 -17.11 -21.97 11.59
N ARG A 168 -16.26 -21.16 10.94
CA ARG A 168 -15.52 -20.09 11.60
C ARG A 168 -16.40 -18.89 11.92
N ARG A 169 -17.33 -18.53 11.03
CA ARG A 169 -18.33 -17.48 11.31
C ARG A 169 -19.20 -17.89 12.50
N GLN A 170 -19.73 -19.11 12.53
CA GLN A 170 -20.53 -19.59 13.67
C GLN A 170 -19.76 -19.56 14.99
N ARG A 171 -18.51 -20.01 15.02
CA ARG A 171 -17.66 -19.94 16.23
C ARG A 171 -17.30 -18.50 16.63
N ARG A 172 -17.43 -17.54 15.72
CA ARG A 172 -17.23 -16.11 15.99
C ARG A 172 -18.48 -15.54 16.66
N GLU A 173 -19.66 -15.80 16.08
CA GLU A 173 -20.94 -15.42 16.65
C GLU A 173 -21.11 -15.99 18.06
N ALA A 174 -20.84 -17.29 18.26
CA ALA A 174 -20.90 -17.93 19.57
C ALA A 174 -19.94 -17.32 20.62
N ARG A 175 -18.75 -16.86 20.21
CA ARG A 175 -17.80 -16.16 21.12
C ARG A 175 -18.19 -14.71 21.36
N ALA A 176 -18.92 -14.08 20.45
CA ALA A 176 -19.47 -12.74 20.64
C ALA A 176 -20.65 -12.79 21.60
N GLU A 177 -21.53 -13.77 21.43
CA GLU A 177 -22.69 -14.02 22.29
C GLU A 177 -22.27 -14.38 23.72
N ALA A 178 -21.26 -15.24 23.90
CA ALA A 178 -20.70 -15.56 25.22
C ALA A 178 -19.99 -14.38 25.94
N ARG A 179 -19.81 -13.23 25.28
CA ARG A 179 -19.33 -11.98 25.93
C ARG A 179 -20.45 -10.98 26.20
N ALA A 180 -21.64 -11.22 25.64
CA ALA A 180 -22.80 -10.35 25.78
C ALA A 180 -23.67 -10.73 26.99
N ASP A 181 -23.48 -11.94 27.54
CA ASP A 181 -23.94 -12.38 28.87
C ASP A 181 -22.91 -12.03 29.97
#